data_AF-A0AAJ0CNY7-F1
#
_entry.id   AF-A0AAJ0CNY7-F1
#
_cell.length_a   1.000
_cell.length_b   1.000
_cell.length_c   1.000
_cell.angle_alpha   90.00
_cell.angle_beta   90.00
_cell.angle_gamma   90.00
#
_symmetry.space_group_name_H-M   'P 1'
#
loop_
_entity.id
_entity.type
_entity.pdbx_description
1 polymer ?
#
loop_
_entity_poly.entity_id
_entity_poly.type
_entity_poly.pdbx_seq_one_letter_code
_entity_poly.pdbx_strand_id
1 'polypeptide(L)'
;MSEYLPLLEYYGYKVYEVVYDDWKEELENYVSAGGRKKDLEQHALLPLYHVYVNDLQANTNSPELDDHNSVGYGVGRDDVGRYLRYLADIGFEGWPTGKGRASLELPLTREQLNAVGAVGGLGGAK
;
A
#
# COMPACT_ATOMS: atom_id res chain seq x y z
N MET A 1 -13.68 11.40 -3.57
CA MET A 1 -13.99 10.71 -2.30
C MET A 1 -13.36 9.33 -2.40
N SER A 2 -12.49 8.96 -1.47
CA SER A 2 -11.71 7.72 -1.57
C SER A 2 -12.54 6.48 -1.21
N GLU A 3 -12.57 5.49 -2.10
CA GLU A 3 -13.28 4.22 -1.87
C GLU A 3 -12.51 3.27 -0.93
N TYR A 4 -11.19 3.42 -0.86
CA TYR A 4 -10.30 2.47 -0.16
C TYR A 4 -9.82 2.96 1.20
N LEU A 5 -9.76 4.28 1.44
CA LEU A 5 -9.33 4.81 2.75
C LEU A 5 -10.18 4.29 3.93
N PRO A 6 -11.53 4.25 3.84
CA PRO A 6 -12.35 3.70 4.93
C PRO A 6 -12.12 2.21 5.17
N LEU A 7 -11.65 1.46 4.16
CA LEU A 7 -11.34 0.03 4.31
C LEU A 7 -10.06 -0.15 5.14
N LEU A 8 -9.07 0.73 5.00
CA LEU A 8 -7.86 0.71 5.82
C LEU A 8 -8.20 0.95 7.30
N GLU A 9 -9.04 1.94 7.58
CA GLU A 9 -9.53 2.21 8.95
C GLU A 9 -10.32 1.03 9.52
N TYR A 10 -11.16 0.40 8.70
CA TYR A 10 -11.93 -0.78 9.09
C TYR A 10 -11.04 -1.94 9.58
N TYR A 11 -9.86 -2.10 8.99
CA TYR A 11 -8.85 -3.08 9.42
C TYR A 11 -7.90 -2.56 10.52
N GLY A 12 -8.11 -1.34 11.02
CA GLY A 12 -7.39 -0.78 12.18
C GLY A 12 -6.13 0.01 11.84
N TYR A 13 -5.91 0.34 10.56
CA TYR A 13 -4.86 1.28 10.17
C TYR A 13 -5.32 2.71 10.45
N LYS A 14 -4.40 3.54 10.96
CA LYS A 14 -4.68 4.96 11.20
C LYS A 14 -4.37 5.73 9.93
N VAL A 15 -5.41 6.08 9.18
CA VAL A 15 -5.31 6.91 7.98
C VAL A 15 -6.21 8.13 8.14
N TYR A 16 -5.87 9.22 7.45
CA TYR A 16 -6.67 10.44 7.45
C TYR A 16 -6.82 10.90 6.01
N GLU A 17 -8.04 11.29 5.62
CA GLU A 17 -8.25 11.95 4.33
C GLU A 17 -7.78 13.40 4.45
N VAL A 18 -6.90 13.80 3.54
CA VAL A 18 -6.34 15.15 3.43
C VAL A 18 -6.41 15.59 1.99
N VAL A 19 -6.33 16.90 1.75
CA VAL A 19 -6.31 17.44 0.39
C VAL A 19 -4.99 17.02 -0.28
N TYR A 20 -5.05 16.81 -1.60
CA TYR A 20 -3.92 16.31 -2.36
C TYR A 20 -2.66 17.17 -2.23
N ASP A 21 -2.81 18.50 -2.29
CA ASP A 21 -1.68 19.42 -2.21
C ASP A 21 -0.97 19.34 -0.85
N ASP A 22 -1.73 19.24 0.25
CA ASP A 22 -1.19 19.05 1.60
C ASP A 22 -0.45 17.70 1.72
N TRP A 23 -1.05 16.62 1.19
CA TRP A 23 -0.41 15.30 1.18
C TRP A 23 0.89 15.28 0.37
N LYS A 24 0.89 15.95 -0.79
CA LYS A 24 2.05 16.05 -1.66
C LYS A 24 3.18 16.80 -0.98
N GLU A 25 2.91 17.94 -0.34
CA GLU A 25 3.91 18.69 0.42
C GLU A 25 4.53 17.84 1.54
N GLU A 26 3.71 17.12 2.31
CA GLU A 26 4.19 16.19 3.34
C GLU A 26 5.04 15.05 2.76
N LEU A 27 4.70 14.52 1.58
CA LEU A 27 5.50 13.51 0.88
C LEU A 27 6.86 14.07 0.43
N GLU A 28 6.88 15.28 -0.13
CA GLU A 28 8.11 15.98 -0.53
C GLU A 28 9.02 16.24 0.68
N ASN A 29 8.43 16.67 1.79
CA ASN A 29 9.13 16.84 3.06
C ASN A 29 9.67 15.52 3.60
N TYR A 30 8.87 14.45 3.60
CA TYR A 30 9.29 13.11 4.04
C TYR A 30 10.48 12.56 3.24
N VAL A 31 10.46 12.77 1.92
CA VAL A 31 11.54 12.37 1.00
C VAL A 31 12.79 13.24 1.18
N SER A 32 12.61 14.55 1.32
CA SER A 32 13.71 15.53 1.39
C SER A 32 14.38 15.60 2.77
N ALA A 33 13.62 15.37 3.86
CA ALA A 33 14.07 15.56 5.24
C ALA A 33 15.11 14.53 5.71
N GLY A 34 15.41 13.49 4.93
CA GLY A 34 16.64 12.69 5.06
C GLY A 34 17.04 12.29 6.49
N GLY A 35 16.07 11.92 7.34
CA GLY A 35 16.31 11.67 8.76
C GLY A 35 17.08 10.37 9.03
N ARG A 36 17.72 10.29 10.22
CA ARG A 36 18.50 9.15 10.75
C ARG A 36 17.79 7.78 10.77
N LYS A 37 16.51 7.71 10.40
CA LYS A 37 15.71 6.48 10.21
C LYS A 37 15.82 5.86 8.81
N LYS A 38 16.57 6.49 7.89
CA LYS A 38 16.77 6.05 6.50
C LYS A 38 17.24 4.60 6.34
N ASP A 39 17.96 4.05 7.32
CA ASP A 39 18.51 2.70 7.23
C ASP A 39 17.50 1.60 7.60
N LEU A 40 16.38 1.98 8.23
CA LEU A 40 15.34 1.08 8.74
C LEU A 40 14.03 1.10 7.93
N GLU A 41 13.65 2.24 7.36
CA GLU A 41 12.40 2.38 6.59
C GLU A 41 12.69 2.28 5.08
N GLN A 42 12.20 1.21 4.46
CA GLN A 42 12.22 1.10 3.00
C GLN A 42 11.25 2.15 2.45
N HIS A 43 11.77 3.24 1.88
CA HIS A 43 10.92 4.27 1.31
C HIS A 43 10.24 3.76 0.02
N ALA A 44 9.13 3.04 0.16
CA ALA A 44 8.39 2.46 -0.96
C ALA A 44 7.96 3.49 -2.01
N LEU A 45 7.76 4.74 -1.59
CA LEU A 45 7.33 5.85 -2.45
C LEU A 45 8.50 6.61 -3.12
N LEU A 46 9.75 6.44 -2.67
CA LEU A 46 10.89 7.15 -3.27
C LEU A 46 11.07 6.84 -4.77
N PRO A 47 11.04 5.56 -5.22
CA PRO A 47 11.13 5.25 -6.65
C PRO A 47 9.98 5.84 -7.47
N LEU A 48 8.82 6.04 -6.84
CA LEU A 48 7.60 6.51 -7.48
C LEU A 48 7.40 8.03 -7.32
N TYR A 49 8.32 8.74 -6.68
CA TYR A 49 8.21 10.16 -6.36
C TYR A 49 7.85 11.03 -7.58
N HIS A 50 8.48 10.77 -8.72
CA HIS A 50 8.23 11.49 -9.98
C HIS A 50 6.81 11.30 -10.52
N VAL A 51 6.15 10.20 -10.19
CA VAL A 51 4.76 9.93 -10.59
C VAL A 51 3.81 10.84 -9.82
N TYR A 52 4.05 11.00 -8.52
CA TYR A 52 3.19 11.76 -7.61
C TYR A 52 3.45 13.28 -7.67
N VAL A 53 4.69 13.72 -7.86
CA VAL A 53 5.01 15.16 -7.77
C VAL A 53 4.69 15.96 -9.03
N ASN A 54 4.58 15.32 -10.19
CA ASN A 54 4.29 16.04 -11.43
C ASN A 54 2.78 16.29 -11.60
N ASP A 55 2.07 15.36 -12.22
CA ASP A 55 0.62 15.44 -12.44
C ASP A 55 0.03 14.05 -12.28
N LEU A 56 -0.53 13.77 -11.10
CA LEU A 56 -1.07 12.46 -10.79
C LEU A 56 -2.22 12.08 -11.73
N GLN A 57 -3.14 13.02 -12.01
CA GLN A 57 -4.29 12.74 -12.86
C GLN A 57 -3.85 12.43 -14.30
N ALA A 58 -2.90 13.19 -14.85
CA ALA A 58 -2.39 12.90 -16.18
C ALA A 58 -1.57 11.59 -16.25
N ASN A 59 -0.89 11.21 -15.17
CA ASN A 59 0.02 10.06 -15.15
C ASN A 59 -0.63 8.75 -14.71
N THR A 60 -1.77 8.77 -14.03
CA THR A 60 -2.41 7.55 -13.48
C THR A 60 -3.81 7.28 -13.98
N ASN A 61 -4.42 8.19 -14.74
CA ASN A 61 -5.67 7.86 -15.41
C ASN A 61 -5.40 6.77 -16.45
N SER A 62 -5.96 5.59 -16.20
CA SER A 62 -5.97 4.53 -17.20
C SER A 62 -6.72 5.01 -18.44
N PRO A 63 -6.30 4.61 -19.65
CA PRO A 63 -7.15 4.77 -20.82
C PRO A 63 -8.49 4.09 -20.57
N GLU A 64 -9.55 4.65 -21.15
CA GLU A 64 -10.87 4.01 -21.23
C GLU A 64 -10.71 2.70 -22.01
N LEU A 65 -11.01 1.57 -21.38
CA LEU A 65 -10.95 0.23 -21.97
C LEU A 65 -12.36 -0.27 -22.23
N ASP A 66 -12.53 -1.04 -23.32
CA ASP A 66 -13.78 -1.70 -23.62
C ASP A 66 -13.94 -2.97 -22.77
N ASP A 67 -14.98 -2.98 -21.94
CA ASP A 67 -15.27 -4.03 -20.97
C ASP A 67 -16.00 -5.25 -21.57
N HIS A 68 -16.11 -5.36 -22.90
CA HIS A 68 -16.86 -6.45 -23.55
C HIS A 68 -16.42 -7.88 -23.16
N ASN A 69 -15.14 -8.07 -22.80
CA ASN A 69 -14.61 -9.35 -22.31
C ASN A 69 -14.38 -9.37 -20.79
N SER A 70 -14.76 -8.31 -20.09
CA SER A 70 -14.62 -8.26 -18.63
C SER A 70 -15.63 -9.21 -17.98
N VAL A 71 -15.18 -9.91 -16.95
CA VAL A 71 -16.02 -10.82 -16.15
C VAL A 71 -16.71 -10.12 -14.97
N GLY A 72 -16.62 -8.80 -14.89
CA GLY A 72 -17.30 -7.97 -13.88
C GLY A 72 -16.80 -8.13 -12.44
N TYR A 73 -15.62 -8.70 -12.22
CA TYR A 73 -15.05 -8.82 -10.87
C TYR A 73 -14.29 -7.55 -10.48
N GLY A 74 -14.75 -6.89 -9.43
CA GLY A 74 -14.07 -5.75 -8.79
C GLY A 74 -13.33 -6.14 -7.51
N VAL A 75 -12.52 -5.23 -6.99
CA VAL A 75 -11.82 -5.40 -5.71
C VAL A 75 -12.80 -5.18 -4.56
N GLY A 76 -13.07 -6.24 -3.79
CA GLY A 76 -13.92 -6.17 -2.62
C GLY A 76 -13.15 -5.88 -1.33
N ARG A 77 -13.90 -5.62 -0.25
CA ARG A 77 -13.37 -5.44 1.10
C ARG A 77 -12.48 -6.62 1.54
N ASP A 78 -12.91 -7.84 1.23
CA ASP A 78 -12.19 -9.06 1.63
C ASP A 78 -10.89 -9.25 0.84
N ASP A 79 -10.82 -8.75 -0.40
CA ASP A 79 -9.57 -8.73 -1.17
C ASP A 79 -8.56 -7.78 -0.54
N VAL A 80 -9.01 -6.58 -0.15
CA VAL A 80 -8.19 -5.59 0.58
C VAL A 80 -7.70 -6.15 1.91
N GLY A 81 -8.57 -6.80 2.69
CA GLY A 81 -8.20 -7.43 3.96
C GLY A 81 -7.15 -8.53 3.81
N ARG A 82 -7.27 -9.36 2.77
CA ARG A 82 -6.26 -10.37 2.42
C ARG A 82 -4.95 -9.71 2.02
N TYR A 83 -4.98 -8.68 1.20
CA TYR A 83 -3.76 -7.99 0.79
C TYR A 83 -3.01 -7.37 1.97
N LEU A 84 -3.71 -6.66 2.87
CA LEU A 84 -3.11 -6.10 4.09
C LEU A 84 -2.51 -7.17 4.99
N ARG A 85 -3.21 -8.30 5.15
CA ARG A 85 -2.69 -9.45 5.90
C ARG A 85 -1.39 -9.98 5.29
N TYR A 86 -1.37 -10.16 3.96
CA TYR A 86 -0.17 -10.61 3.26
C TYR A 86 1.01 -9.67 3.51
N LEU A 87 0.82 -8.35 3.37
CA LEU A 87 1.87 -7.36 3.62
C LEU A 87 2.41 -7.41 5.06
N ALA A 88 1.53 -7.62 6.05
CA ALA A 88 1.92 -7.77 7.44
C ALA A 88 2.68 -9.08 7.71
N ASP A 89 2.24 -10.20 7.11
CA ASP A 89 2.87 -11.51 7.28
C ASP A 89 4.27 -11.57 6.66
N ILE A 90 4.52 -10.86 5.56
CA ILE A 90 5.87 -10.76 4.95
C ILE A 90 6.74 -9.67 5.60
N GLY A 91 6.21 -8.93 6.57
CA GLY A 91 6.93 -7.85 7.27
C GLY A 91 7.15 -6.60 6.43
N PHE A 92 6.41 -6.42 5.34
CA PHE A 92 6.46 -5.20 4.52
C PHE A 92 5.79 -4.02 5.24
N GLU A 93 4.65 -4.28 5.85
CA GLU A 93 3.93 -3.32 6.68
C GLU A 93 3.78 -3.82 8.12
N GLY A 94 3.66 -2.89 9.06
CA GLY A 94 3.35 -3.22 10.44
C GLY A 94 1.91 -3.73 10.61
N TRP A 95 1.69 -4.53 11.65
CA TRP A 95 0.33 -4.89 12.07
C TRP A 95 -0.46 -3.64 12.50
N PRO A 96 -1.76 -3.56 12.17
CA PRO A 96 -2.59 -2.44 12.60
C PRO A 96 -2.61 -2.32 14.12
N THR A 97 -2.45 -1.09 14.61
CA THR A 97 -2.43 -0.78 16.06
C THR A 97 -3.75 -0.20 16.57
N GLY A 98 -4.69 0.12 15.66
CA GLY A 98 -6.00 0.64 15.98
C GLY A 98 -7.01 -0.45 16.36
N LYS A 99 -8.19 -0.02 16.81
CA LYS A 99 -9.35 -0.90 16.94
C LYS A 99 -9.92 -1.13 15.54
N GLY A 100 -9.83 -2.34 15.02
CA GLY A 100 -10.36 -2.73 13.71
C GLY A 100 -10.79 -4.19 13.69
N ARG A 101 -11.45 -4.62 12.62
CA ARG A 101 -11.76 -6.04 12.43
C ARG A 101 -10.45 -6.79 12.14
N ALA A 102 -10.30 -7.98 12.72
CA ALA A 102 -9.19 -8.85 12.39
C ALA A 102 -9.17 -9.11 10.87
N SER A 103 -8.00 -8.92 10.25
CA SER A 103 -7.79 -9.25 8.85
C SER A 103 -8.07 -10.73 8.61
N LEU A 104 -8.53 -11.05 7.40
CA LEU A 104 -8.88 -12.43 7.03
C LEU A 104 -7.67 -13.35 7.15
N GLU A 105 -7.91 -14.62 7.47
CA GLU A 105 -6.85 -15.62 7.51
C GLU A 105 -6.32 -15.90 6.10
N LEU A 106 -5.00 -15.81 5.95
CA LEU A 106 -4.29 -16.28 4.79
C LEU A 106 -3.37 -17.41 5.23
N PRO A 107 -3.62 -18.67 4.83
CA PRO A 107 -2.73 -19.77 5.14
C PRO A 107 -1.51 -19.72 4.23
N LEU A 108 -0.57 -18.81 4.52
CA LEU A 108 0.74 -18.78 3.87
C LEU A 108 1.63 -19.85 4.50
N THR A 109 2.21 -20.72 3.67
CA THR A 109 3.18 -21.70 4.16
C THR A 109 4.51 -21.01 4.47
N ARG A 110 5.31 -21.61 5.35
CA ARG A 110 6.66 -21.13 5.66
C ARG A 110 7.54 -21.07 4.40
N GLU A 111 7.35 -22.01 3.48
CA GLU A 111 8.05 -22.06 2.20
C GLU A 111 7.70 -20.85 1.33
N GLN A 112 6.42 -20.46 1.27
CA GLN A 112 5.97 -19.28 0.54
C GLN A 112 6.54 -17.99 1.13
N LEU A 113 6.54 -17.85 2.46
CA LEU A 113 7.14 -16.68 3.12
C LEU A 113 8.65 -16.59 2.85
N ASN A 114 9.37 -17.71 2.95
CA ASN A 114 10.80 -17.76 2.68
C ASN A 114 11.12 -17.45 1.21
N ALA A 115 10.28 -17.92 0.28
CA ALA A 115 10.44 -17.63 -1.15
C ALA A 115 10.30 -16.13 -1.42
N VAL A 116 9.32 -15.44 -0.81
CA VAL A 116 9.17 -13.98 -0.95
C VAL A 116 10.40 -13.25 -0.41
N GLY A 117 10.94 -13.71 0.73
CA GLY A 117 12.20 -13.18 1.28
C GLY A 117 13.40 -13.31 0.33
N ALA A 118 13.46 -14.40 -0.44
CA ALA A 118 14.58 -14.72 -1.32
C ALA A 118 14.56 -14.00 -2.67
N VAL A 119 13.43 -13.41 -3.09
CA VAL A 119 13.27 -12.76 -4.40
C VAL A 119 14.05 -11.44 -4.50
N GLY A 120 14.37 -10.80 -3.37
CA GLY A 120 15.02 -9.49 -3.34
C GLY A 120 14.09 -8.36 -3.86
N GLY A 121 14.16 -7.19 -3.22
CA GLY A 121 13.25 -6.06 -3.50
C GLY A 121 12.54 -5.57 -2.24
N LEU A 122 11.52 -4.73 -2.41
CA LEU A 122 10.91 -3.99 -1.31
C LEU A 122 10.20 -4.86 -0.24
N GLY A 123 9.95 -6.15 -0.51
CA GLY A 123 9.40 -7.14 0.44
C GLY A 123 10.33 -8.30 0.78
N GLY A 124 11.60 -8.23 0.37
CA GLY A 124 12.61 -9.23 0.73
C GLY A 124 13.05 -9.03 2.16
N ALA A 125 12.89 -10.05 3.02
CA ALA A 125 13.36 -10.03 4.40
C ALA A 125 14.85 -9.63 4.45
N LYS A 126 15.19 -8.63 5.27
CA LYS A 126 16.54 -8.45 5.80
C LYS A 126 16.81 -9.49 6.89
#